data_AF-A0A2N1NZ27-F1
#
_entry.id   AF-A0A2N1NZ27-F1
#
_cell.length_a   1.000
_cell.length_b   1.000
_cell.length_c   1.000
_cell.angle_alpha   90.00
_cell.angle_beta   90.00
_cell.angle_gamma   90.00
#
_symmetry.space_group_name_H-M   'P 1'
#
loop_
_entity.id
_entity.type
_entity.pdbx_description
1 polymer ?
#
loop_
_entity_poly.entity_id
_entity_poly.type
_entity_poly.pdbx_seq_one_letter_code
_entity_poly.pdbx_strand_id
1 'polypeptide(L)'
;MEGSSNLSQYNLSDNLEINYNVTSSSKLTLRETTFNNRILLKLEEDEFTTPDEKAKVLIKEISELEYLYSLKLLFENPINRFSPKILRDSLVALSDPDSFDYYDVQSVARLELHLRTWVAVLEQICFTQMRLSKELRDKVYNSLSRFAEIHRKTTRVMQEGIDNKKL
;
A
#
# COMPACT_ATOMS: atom_id res chain seq x y z
N MET A 1 -23.44 -33.98 31.50
CA MET A 1 -24.16 -32.84 32.09
C MET A 1 -23.16 -31.71 32.22
N GLU A 2 -23.06 -30.85 31.20
CA GLU A 2 -23.87 -29.62 31.05
C GLU A 2 -23.53 -28.60 32.15
N GLY A 3 -23.14 -27.36 31.90
CA GLY A 3 -23.01 -26.62 30.66
C GLY A 3 -22.55 -25.18 30.94
N SER A 4 -22.18 -24.51 29.84
CA SER A 4 -22.38 -23.09 29.52
C SER A 4 -21.71 -22.00 30.36
N SER A 5 -20.72 -21.40 29.70
CA SER A 5 -20.30 -20.00 29.75
C SER A 5 -21.47 -19.00 29.73
N ASN A 6 -21.37 -17.92 30.52
CA ASN A 6 -22.14 -16.69 30.31
C ASN A 6 -21.26 -15.46 30.59
N LEU A 7 -20.90 -14.74 29.52
CA LEU A 7 -20.36 -13.39 29.55
C LEU A 7 -21.55 -12.42 29.53
N SER A 8 -21.76 -11.67 30.60
CA SER A 8 -22.85 -10.70 30.70
C SER A 8 -22.57 -9.44 29.89
N GLN A 9 -23.57 -9.10 29.08
CA GLN A 9 -23.74 -7.86 28.36
C GLN A 9 -23.76 -6.65 29.30
N TYR A 10 -23.04 -5.59 28.91
CA TYR A 10 -23.40 -4.22 29.26
C TYR A 10 -23.53 -3.43 27.97
N ASN A 11 -24.78 -3.12 27.60
CA ASN A 11 -25.12 -2.10 26.62
C ASN A 11 -25.25 -0.76 27.35
N LEU A 12 -24.61 0.28 26.83
CA LEU A 12 -25.14 1.64 26.90
C LEU A 12 -24.75 2.36 25.61
N SER A 13 -25.75 2.49 24.75
CA SER A 13 -25.81 3.49 23.68
C SER A 13 -25.70 4.88 24.32
N ASP A 14 -24.86 5.75 23.75
CA ASP A 14 -25.32 7.04 23.23
C ASP A 14 -24.17 7.83 22.57
N ASN A 15 -24.35 8.06 21.26
CA ASN A 15 -23.95 9.24 20.50
C ASN A 15 -22.49 9.72 20.57
N LEU A 16 -21.65 9.11 19.74
CA LEU A 16 -20.67 9.86 18.96
C LEU A 16 -20.89 9.54 17.48
N GLU A 17 -21.61 10.42 16.79
CA GLU A 17 -21.55 10.56 15.35
C GLU A 17 -20.11 10.92 14.96
N ILE A 18 -19.26 9.91 14.81
CA ILE A 18 -18.10 10.04 13.96
C ILE A 18 -18.59 9.67 12.58
N ASN A 19 -18.92 10.71 11.81
CA ASN A 19 -19.25 10.63 10.40
C ASN A 19 -17.99 10.25 9.60
N TYR A 20 -17.45 9.05 9.84
CA TYR A 20 -16.70 8.36 8.80
C TYR A 20 -17.75 7.97 7.78
N ASN A 21 -17.74 8.63 6.64
CA ASN A 21 -18.35 8.13 5.43
C ASN A 21 -17.78 6.71 5.18
N VAL A 22 -18.42 5.69 5.76
CA VAL A 22 -18.27 4.24 5.46
C VAL A 22 -18.88 4.02 4.08
N THR A 23 -18.26 4.68 3.13
CA THR A 23 -18.59 4.63 1.72
C THR A 23 -17.29 4.61 0.90
N SER A 24 -16.13 4.91 1.51
CA SER A 24 -14.84 4.81 0.82
C SER A 24 -14.39 3.36 0.62
N SER A 25 -14.53 2.46 1.59
CA SER A 25 -14.03 1.08 1.42
C SER A 25 -14.78 0.29 0.35
N SER A 26 -16.11 0.48 0.22
CA SER A 26 -16.96 -0.21 -0.76
C SER A 26 -16.97 0.45 -2.14
N LYS A 27 -16.85 1.80 -2.22
CA LYS A 27 -16.68 2.50 -3.51
C LYS A 27 -15.24 2.39 -4.05
N LEU A 28 -14.23 2.31 -3.18
CA LEU A 28 -12.88 1.93 -3.59
C LEU A 28 -12.88 0.52 -4.15
N THR A 29 -13.47 -0.48 -3.48
CA THR A 29 -13.52 -1.86 -4.02
C THR A 29 -14.24 -2.00 -5.37
N LEU A 30 -15.28 -1.20 -5.63
CA LEU A 30 -16.00 -1.23 -6.91
C LEU A 30 -15.27 -0.46 -8.04
N ARG A 31 -14.64 0.68 -7.71
CA ARG A 31 -13.80 1.45 -8.66
C ARG A 31 -12.48 0.74 -8.93
N GLU A 32 -11.93 0.08 -7.91
CA GLU A 32 -10.83 -0.87 -8.02
C GLU A 32 -11.23 -1.90 -9.09
N THR A 33 -12.18 -2.81 -8.85
CA THR A 33 -12.43 -3.94 -9.77
C THR A 33 -12.63 -3.59 -11.26
N THR A 34 -13.12 -2.40 -11.60
CA THR A 34 -13.34 -1.96 -12.99
C THR A 34 -12.11 -1.28 -13.65
N PHE A 35 -11.23 -0.63 -12.89
CA PHE A 35 -9.97 -0.03 -13.41
C PHE A 35 -8.75 -0.96 -13.25
N ASN A 36 -8.84 -1.95 -12.36
CA ASN A 36 -7.72 -2.71 -11.79
C ASN A 36 -6.76 -3.40 -12.77
N ASN A 37 -7.25 -3.83 -13.93
CA ASN A 37 -6.41 -4.49 -14.92
C ASN A 37 -6.06 -3.59 -16.09
N ARG A 38 -6.60 -2.38 -16.20
CA ARG A 38 -6.45 -1.58 -17.43
C ARG A 38 -5.00 -1.21 -17.71
N ILE A 39 -4.23 -0.82 -16.69
CA ILE A 39 -2.79 -0.53 -16.86
C ILE A 39 -2.04 -1.82 -17.20
N LEU A 40 -2.30 -2.93 -16.50
CA LEU A 40 -1.64 -4.20 -16.79
C LEU A 40 -1.94 -4.73 -18.20
N LEU A 41 -3.17 -4.55 -18.68
CA LEU A 41 -3.60 -4.90 -20.03
C LEU A 41 -2.98 -3.99 -21.09
N LYS A 42 -2.93 -2.67 -20.84
CA LYS A 42 -2.23 -1.72 -21.72
C LYS A 42 -0.74 -2.07 -21.86
N LEU A 43 -0.10 -2.44 -20.75
CA LEU A 43 1.29 -2.88 -20.80
C LEU A 43 1.47 -4.15 -21.64
N GLU A 44 0.50 -5.07 -21.65
CA GLU A 44 0.52 -6.22 -22.56
C GLU A 44 0.35 -5.81 -24.03
N GLU A 45 -0.54 -4.85 -24.31
CA GLU A 45 -0.72 -4.26 -25.65
C GLU A 45 0.55 -3.56 -26.13
N ASP A 46 1.30 -2.92 -25.22
CA ASP A 46 2.59 -2.27 -25.45
C ASP A 46 3.79 -3.26 -25.45
N GLU A 47 3.53 -4.56 -25.64
CA GLU A 47 4.52 -5.64 -25.73
C GLU A 47 5.30 -5.98 -24.42
N PHE A 48 4.93 -5.40 -23.28
CA PHE A 48 5.47 -5.80 -21.97
C PHE A 48 4.74 -7.04 -21.45
N THR A 49 5.15 -8.20 -21.94
CA THR A 49 4.44 -9.46 -21.69
C THR A 49 4.85 -10.15 -20.39
N THR A 50 6.07 -9.92 -19.90
CA THR A 50 6.57 -10.58 -18.68
C THR A 50 6.25 -9.79 -17.40
N PRO A 51 6.11 -10.45 -16.23
CA PRO A 51 5.94 -9.76 -14.96
C PRO A 51 7.09 -8.78 -14.65
N ASP A 52 8.33 -9.17 -14.99
CA ASP A 52 9.52 -8.34 -14.79
C ASP A 52 9.46 -7.04 -15.62
N GLU A 53 9.05 -7.12 -16.88
CA GLU A 53 8.92 -5.95 -17.75
C GLU A 53 7.85 -4.98 -17.24
N LYS A 54 6.68 -5.50 -16.87
CA LYS A 54 5.59 -4.69 -16.29
C LYS A 54 6.06 -4.01 -15.00
N ALA A 55 6.71 -4.75 -14.11
CA ALA A 55 7.24 -4.19 -12.86
C ALA A 55 8.22 -3.05 -13.13
N LYS A 56 9.16 -3.19 -14.08
CA LYS A 56 10.12 -2.12 -14.43
C LYS A 56 9.45 -0.81 -14.85
N VAL A 57 8.31 -0.89 -15.54
CA VAL A 57 7.56 0.30 -15.95
C VAL A 57 6.86 0.89 -14.74
N LEU A 58 6.11 0.08 -13.99
CA LEU A 58 5.30 0.51 -12.86
C LEU A 58 6.12 1.11 -11.71
N ILE A 59 7.31 0.59 -11.42
CA ILE A 59 8.19 1.08 -10.34
C ILE A 59 8.60 2.55 -10.54
N LYS A 60 8.62 3.03 -11.77
CA LYS A 60 8.99 4.43 -12.07
C LYS A 60 7.89 5.43 -11.73
N GLU A 61 6.65 4.97 -11.60
CA GLU A 61 5.46 5.80 -11.46
C GLU A 61 4.72 5.52 -10.13
N ILE A 62 5.42 5.01 -9.10
CA ILE A 62 4.81 4.60 -7.82
C ILE A 62 4.18 5.76 -7.01
N SER A 63 4.44 7.01 -7.38
CA SER A 63 3.76 8.19 -6.82
C SER A 63 2.29 8.27 -7.25
N GLU A 64 1.97 7.69 -8.42
CA GLU A 64 0.62 7.65 -8.97
C GLU A 64 -0.15 6.46 -8.43
N LEU A 65 -1.32 6.73 -7.83
CA LEU A 65 -2.10 5.71 -7.12
C LEU A 65 -2.48 4.52 -8.02
N GLU A 66 -2.81 4.77 -9.28
CA GLU A 66 -3.21 3.72 -10.24
C GLU A 66 -2.05 2.78 -10.61
N TYR A 67 -0.83 3.33 -10.73
CA TYR A 67 0.37 2.55 -11.02
C TYR A 67 0.83 1.76 -9.80
N LEU A 68 0.81 2.39 -8.62
CA LEU A 68 1.11 1.72 -7.36
C LEU A 68 0.14 0.55 -7.08
N TYR A 69 -1.14 0.77 -7.34
CA TYR A 69 -2.15 -0.26 -7.21
C TYR A 69 -1.93 -1.42 -8.21
N SER A 70 -1.62 -1.10 -9.47
CA SER A 70 -1.30 -2.10 -10.49
C SER A 70 -0.05 -2.91 -10.12
N LEU A 71 0.94 -2.26 -9.53
CA LEU A 71 2.16 -2.90 -9.02
C LEU A 71 1.86 -3.88 -7.88
N LYS A 72 0.98 -3.50 -6.95
CA LYS A 72 0.49 -4.38 -5.89
C LYS A 72 -0.14 -5.65 -6.47
N LEU A 73 -1.10 -5.50 -7.38
CA LEU A 73 -1.75 -6.65 -8.01
C LEU A 73 -0.76 -7.57 -8.74
N LEU A 74 0.22 -6.96 -9.42
CA LEU A 74 1.25 -7.70 -10.12
C LEU A 74 2.05 -8.60 -9.15
N PHE A 75 2.42 -8.10 -7.97
CA PHE A 75 3.16 -8.85 -6.95
C PHE A 75 2.30 -9.80 -6.11
N GLU A 76 1.03 -9.50 -5.88
CA GLU A 76 0.11 -10.38 -5.15
C GLU A 76 -0.28 -11.63 -5.95
N ASN A 77 -0.13 -11.60 -7.28
CA ASN A 77 -0.44 -12.75 -8.11
C ASN A 77 0.60 -13.88 -7.90
N PRO A 78 0.22 -15.03 -7.31
CA PRO A 78 1.15 -16.11 -6.97
C PRO A 78 1.70 -16.84 -8.21
N ILE A 79 1.08 -16.66 -9.38
CA ILE A 79 1.55 -17.24 -10.64
C ILE A 79 2.77 -16.47 -11.17
N ASN A 80 2.83 -15.16 -10.89
CA ASN A 80 3.91 -14.31 -11.37
C ASN A 80 5.24 -14.69 -10.70
N ARG A 81 6.28 -14.80 -11.52
CA ARG A 81 7.64 -15.05 -11.07
C ARG A 81 8.48 -13.84 -11.42
N PHE A 82 9.26 -13.39 -10.46
CA PHE A 82 10.10 -12.21 -10.59
C PHE A 82 11.57 -12.58 -10.47
N SER A 83 12.42 -11.90 -11.23
CA SER A 83 13.86 -12.03 -11.02
C SER A 83 14.29 -11.36 -9.71
N PRO A 84 15.38 -11.84 -9.07
CA PRO A 84 15.92 -11.20 -7.87
C PRO A 84 16.25 -9.71 -8.05
N LYS A 85 16.63 -9.31 -9.28
CA LYS A 85 16.90 -7.91 -9.60
C LYS A 85 15.64 -7.06 -9.50
N ILE A 86 14.52 -7.53 -10.06
CA ILE A 86 13.24 -6.81 -9.97
C ILE A 86 12.74 -6.72 -8.54
N LEU A 87 12.82 -7.80 -7.76
CA LEU A 87 12.46 -7.76 -6.35
C LEU A 87 13.30 -6.75 -5.57
N ARG A 88 14.62 -6.72 -5.81
CA ARG A 88 15.54 -5.74 -5.21
C ARG A 88 15.14 -4.31 -5.59
N ASP A 89 14.97 -4.05 -6.88
CA ASP A 89 14.76 -2.69 -7.39
C ASP A 89 13.39 -2.16 -6.95
N SER A 90 12.34 -2.99 -6.95
CA SER A 90 11.04 -2.67 -6.34
C SER A 90 11.16 -2.36 -4.85
N LEU A 91 11.87 -3.19 -4.10
CA LEU A 91 12.04 -3.01 -2.66
C LEU A 91 12.75 -1.69 -2.38
N VAL A 92 13.78 -1.35 -3.16
CA VAL A 92 14.52 -0.08 -3.03
C VAL A 92 13.62 1.12 -3.33
N ALA A 93 12.84 1.08 -4.40
CA ALA A 93 11.94 2.16 -4.78
C ALA A 93 10.84 2.38 -3.72
N LEU A 94 10.22 1.31 -3.24
CA LEU A 94 9.18 1.39 -2.20
C LEU A 94 9.74 1.73 -0.81
N SER A 95 11.05 1.58 -0.60
CA SER A 95 11.70 2.00 0.65
C SER A 95 11.98 3.50 0.67
N ASP A 96 11.73 4.24 -0.40
CA ASP A 96 12.02 5.67 -0.46
C ASP A 96 10.89 6.51 0.19
N PRO A 97 11.12 7.11 1.37
CA PRO A 97 10.12 7.94 2.03
C PRO A 97 9.95 9.31 1.36
N ASP A 98 10.89 9.74 0.51
CA ASP A 98 10.91 11.10 -0.06
C ASP A 98 9.77 11.29 -1.07
N SER A 99 9.13 10.22 -1.51
CA SER A 99 7.89 10.24 -2.31
C SER A 99 6.66 10.79 -1.55
N PHE A 100 6.77 11.03 -0.24
CA PHE A 100 5.72 11.59 0.62
C PHE A 100 6.06 13.00 1.10
N ASP A 101 6.36 13.91 0.17
CA ASP A 101 6.72 15.31 0.43
C ASP A 101 5.53 16.28 0.46
N TYR A 102 4.33 15.83 0.11
CA TYR A 102 3.09 16.61 0.19
C TYR A 102 1.94 15.83 0.83
N TYR A 103 0.92 16.58 1.28
CA TYR A 103 -0.29 16.03 1.90
C TYR A 103 -1.56 16.56 1.22
N ASP A 104 -2.31 15.67 0.59
CA ASP A 104 -3.68 15.85 0.10
C ASP A 104 -4.68 14.91 0.79
N VAL A 105 -5.97 15.00 0.44
CA VAL A 105 -7.07 14.15 0.96
C VAL A 105 -6.80 12.65 0.80
N GLN A 106 -6.01 12.24 -0.19
CA GLN A 106 -5.71 10.83 -0.48
C GLN A 106 -4.43 10.34 0.20
N SER A 107 -3.65 11.20 0.86
CA SER A 107 -2.35 10.86 1.47
C SER A 107 -2.38 9.63 2.38
N VAL A 108 -3.43 9.47 3.20
CA VAL A 108 -3.58 8.31 4.09
C VAL A 108 -3.77 7.03 3.26
N ALA A 109 -4.67 7.07 2.28
CA ALA A 109 -4.94 5.95 1.40
C ALA A 109 -3.72 5.59 0.53
N ARG A 110 -2.98 6.59 0.03
CA ARG A 110 -1.73 6.40 -0.70
C ARG A 110 -0.67 5.74 0.17
N LEU A 111 -0.49 6.22 1.41
CA LEU A 111 0.48 5.63 2.34
C LEU A 111 0.13 4.18 2.69
N GLU A 112 -1.15 3.90 2.96
CA GLU A 112 -1.63 2.54 3.21
C GLU A 112 -1.35 1.62 2.02
N LEU A 113 -1.69 2.05 0.81
CA LEU A 113 -1.46 1.29 -0.41
C LEU A 113 0.03 1.05 -0.67
N HIS A 114 0.87 2.06 -0.41
CA HIS A 114 2.32 1.97 -0.55
C HIS A 114 2.90 0.91 0.37
N LEU A 115 2.53 0.94 1.66
CA LEU A 115 2.95 -0.06 2.64
C LEU A 115 2.47 -1.47 2.27
N ARG A 116 1.22 -1.62 1.79
CA ARG A 116 0.72 -2.92 1.31
C ARG A 116 1.49 -3.44 0.10
N THR A 117 1.82 -2.57 -0.84
CA THR A 117 2.63 -2.93 -2.02
C THR A 117 4.04 -3.35 -1.60
N TRP A 118 4.61 -2.65 -0.62
CA TRP A 118 5.92 -2.97 -0.07
C TRP A 118 5.94 -4.34 0.62
N VAL A 119 4.88 -4.66 1.37
CA VAL A 119 4.68 -6.00 1.96
C VAL A 119 4.57 -7.08 0.88
N ALA A 120 3.80 -6.86 -0.19
CA ALA A 120 3.68 -7.83 -1.28
C ALA A 120 5.04 -8.16 -1.94
N VAL A 121 5.93 -7.17 -2.08
CA VAL A 121 7.31 -7.40 -2.57
C VAL A 121 8.12 -8.22 -1.57
N LEU A 122 8.01 -7.93 -0.27
CA LEU A 122 8.68 -8.71 0.78
C LEU A 122 8.21 -10.17 0.82
N GLU A 123 6.92 -10.42 0.62
CA GLU A 123 6.37 -11.76 0.49
C GLU A 123 6.99 -12.52 -0.69
N GLN A 124 7.10 -11.88 -1.85
CA GLN A 124 7.76 -12.47 -3.02
C GLN A 124 9.25 -12.77 -2.77
N ILE A 125 9.96 -11.93 -2.02
CA ILE A 125 11.34 -12.19 -1.58
C ILE A 125 11.41 -13.43 -0.68
N CYS A 126 10.46 -13.57 0.25
CA CYS A 126 10.36 -14.75 1.11
C CYS A 126 10.07 -16.03 0.31
N PHE A 127 9.13 -15.98 -0.65
CA PHE A 127 8.79 -17.13 -1.50
C PHE A 127 9.93 -17.56 -2.43
N THR A 128 10.67 -16.60 -2.97
CA THR A 128 11.84 -16.87 -3.83
C THR A 128 13.10 -17.22 -3.04
N GLN A 129 13.05 -17.17 -1.71
CA GLN A 129 14.19 -17.40 -0.81
C GLN A 129 15.40 -16.51 -1.12
N MET A 130 15.15 -15.32 -1.66
CA MET A 130 16.19 -14.35 -1.97
C MET A 130 16.80 -13.80 -0.68
N ARG A 131 18.13 -13.81 -0.58
CA ARG A 131 18.86 -13.25 0.57
C ARG A 131 19.18 -11.78 0.34
N LEU A 132 18.65 -10.90 1.20
CA LEU A 132 18.99 -9.49 1.19
C LEU A 132 20.37 -9.25 1.83
N SER A 133 21.15 -8.32 1.27
CA SER A 133 22.41 -7.87 1.91
C SER A 133 22.10 -7.16 3.23
N LYS A 134 23.09 -7.10 4.12
CA LYS A 134 22.94 -6.36 5.39
C LYS A 134 22.54 -4.90 5.15
N GLU A 135 23.26 -4.23 4.26
CA GLU A 135 23.00 -2.83 3.89
C GLU A 135 21.57 -2.60 3.40
N LEU A 136 21.05 -3.48 2.53
CA LEU A 136 19.68 -3.35 2.03
C LEU A 136 18.64 -3.59 3.13
N ARG A 137 18.86 -4.56 4.02
CA ARG A 137 17.98 -4.76 5.18
C ARG A 137 17.98 -3.55 6.09
N ASP A 138 19.16 -3.03 6.44
CA ASP A 138 19.28 -1.86 7.31
C ASP A 138 18.56 -0.64 6.69
N LYS A 139 18.66 -0.44 5.37
CA LYS A 139 17.91 0.59 4.64
C LYS A 139 16.39 0.39 4.78
N VAL A 140 15.89 -0.82 4.52
CA VAL A 140 14.46 -1.17 4.63
C VAL A 140 13.95 -0.92 6.06
N TYR A 141 14.68 -1.36 7.08
CA TYR A 141 14.31 -1.13 8.48
C TYR A 141 14.28 0.36 8.85
N ASN A 142 15.29 1.13 8.40
CA ASN A 142 15.33 2.57 8.66
C ASN A 142 14.17 3.31 7.98
N SER A 143 13.79 2.92 6.76
CA SER A 143 12.64 3.48 6.06
C SER A 143 11.32 3.25 6.79
N LEU A 144 11.15 2.12 7.48
CA LEU A 144 9.94 1.85 8.27
C LEU A 144 9.73 2.90 9.37
N SER A 145 10.81 3.33 10.04
CA SER A 145 10.74 4.40 11.04
C SER A 145 10.28 5.74 10.43
N ARG A 146 10.70 6.02 9.20
CA ARG A 146 10.29 7.22 8.46
C ARG A 146 8.81 7.16 8.05
N PHE A 147 8.33 6.01 7.57
CA PHE A 147 6.91 5.84 7.26
C PHE A 147 6.00 5.97 8.49
N ALA A 148 6.44 5.51 9.66
CA ALA A 148 5.71 5.73 10.91
C ALA A 148 5.60 7.23 11.25
N GLU A 149 6.66 8.00 11.01
CA GLU A 149 6.63 9.46 11.18
C GLU A 149 5.73 10.15 10.14
N ILE A 150 5.79 9.72 8.87
CA ILE A 150 4.90 10.21 7.81
C ILE A 150 3.44 9.97 8.20
N HIS A 151 3.09 8.74 8.64
CA HIS A 151 1.74 8.43 9.10
C HIS A 151 1.27 9.40 10.20
N ARG A 152 2.10 9.61 11.23
CA ARG A 152 1.78 10.55 12.32
C ARG A 152 1.56 11.99 11.83
N LYS A 153 2.40 12.47 10.90
CA LYS A 153 2.26 13.80 10.30
C LYS A 153 0.98 13.90 9.48
N THR A 154 0.70 12.92 8.62
CA THR A 154 -0.51 12.87 7.81
C THR A 154 -1.77 12.88 8.70
N THR A 155 -1.83 12.05 9.74
CA THR A 155 -2.97 12.04 10.68
C THR A 155 -3.16 13.39 11.36
N ARG A 156 -2.07 14.05 11.76
CA ARG A 156 -2.13 15.37 12.38
C ARG A 156 -2.65 16.43 11.41
N VAL A 157 -2.13 16.50 10.19
CA VAL A 157 -2.59 17.44 9.15
C VAL A 157 -4.06 17.22 8.84
N MET A 158 -4.52 15.97 8.77
CA MET A 158 -5.93 15.64 8.55
C MET A 158 -6.83 16.09 9.70
N GLN A 159 -6.38 15.91 10.94
CA GLN A 159 -7.12 16.33 12.13
C GLN A 159 -7.17 17.85 12.29
N GLU A 160 -6.09 18.54 11.92
CA GLU A 160 -6.01 20.01 11.89
C GLU A 160 -6.78 20.60 10.69
N GLY A 161 -7.12 19.79 9.69
CA GLY A 161 -7.85 20.19 8.48
C GLY A 161 -6.92 20.69 7.38
N ILE A 162 -7.00 20.08 6.18
CA ILE A 162 -6.16 20.44 5.02
C ILE A 162 -6.40 21.91 4.58
N ASP A 163 -7.61 22.41 4.78
CA ASP A 163 -8.03 23.76 4.41
C ASP A 163 -7.71 24.84 5.46
N ASN A 164 -7.19 24.45 6.63
CA ASN A 164 -6.75 25.42 7.63
C ASN A 164 -5.46 26.09 7.15
N LYS A 165 -5.63 27.12 6.31
CA LYS A 165 -4.62 28.08 5.88
C LYS A 165 -4.03 28.82 7.09
N LYS A 166 -3.15 28.15 7.82
CA LYS A 166 -2.15 28.75 8.70
C LYS A 166 -0.83 27.98 8.52
N LEU A 167 -0.30 28.06 7.31
CA LEU A 167 1.14 27.94 7.04
C LEU A 167 1.64 29.33 6.66
#